data_AF-A0A917FI99-F1
#
_entry.id   AF-A0A917FI99-F1
#
_cell.length_a   1.000
_cell.length_b   1.000
_cell.length_c   1.000
_cell.angle_alpha   90.00
_cell.angle_beta   90.00
_cell.angle_gamma   90.00
#
_symmetry.space_group_name_H-M   'P 1'
#
loop_
_entity.id
_entity.type
_entity.pdbx_description
1 polymer ?
#
loop_
_entity_poly.entity_id
_entity_poly.type
_entity_poly.pdbx_seq_one_letter_code
_entity_poly.pdbx_strand_id
1 'polypeptide(L)'
;MMDKKELQFNNWMKADPLSRKELLLSLEGYKGHDFKLKTVQTFNSNQKEFTTGIYELGGEEYLFVPGNRVVLGWDEANPVEEAVLAALQYEMDIAGIPMQAQEYLKEVCSPIREVEISPMLVERNVRLMNSYSTWVNYNEVIRDFDQQGFSMVTEDEWEYLCGAELGALFSLPMDSWIHKICSQESYFWNTPVAEQPNAYGLQNFKRESPLL
;
A
#
# COMPACT_ATOMS: atom_id res chain seq x y z
N MET A 1 -1.03 30.26 1.88
CA MET A 1 -0.01 29.22 1.60
C MET A 1 -0.37 28.05 2.50
N MET A 2 -0.63 26.86 1.94
CA MET A 2 -0.99 25.67 2.72
C MET A 2 0.16 25.31 3.67
N ASP A 3 -0.13 25.16 4.97
CA ASP A 3 0.87 24.66 5.91
C ASP A 3 1.06 23.16 5.66
N LYS A 4 2.25 22.76 5.21
CA LYS A 4 2.59 21.36 4.93
C LYS A 4 2.45 20.46 6.17
N LYS A 5 2.43 21.04 7.37
CA LYS A 5 2.16 20.29 8.61
C LYS A 5 0.74 19.75 8.67
N GLU A 6 -0.24 20.43 8.07
CA GLU A 6 -1.64 19.97 8.07
C GLU A 6 -1.84 18.69 7.24
N LEU A 7 -0.94 18.45 6.28
CA LEU A 7 -0.92 17.24 5.45
C LEU A 7 -0.21 16.05 6.13
N GLN A 8 0.19 16.19 7.40
CA GLN A 8 0.77 15.09 8.18
C GLN A 8 -0.34 14.27 8.84
N PHE A 9 -0.17 12.95 8.92
CA PHE A 9 -1.20 11.98 9.30
C PHE A 9 -1.89 12.35 10.63
N ASN A 10 -1.11 12.68 11.67
CA ASN A 10 -1.66 13.05 12.97
C ASN A 10 -2.53 14.31 12.95
N ASN A 11 -2.21 15.29 12.10
CA ASN A 11 -3.01 16.50 11.95
C ASN A 11 -4.23 16.23 11.07
N TRP A 12 -4.03 15.47 9.98
CA TRP A 12 -5.09 15.00 9.09
C TRP A 12 -6.21 14.26 9.82
N MET A 13 -5.84 13.35 10.72
CA MET A 13 -6.78 12.55 11.51
C MET A 13 -7.56 13.37 12.53
N LYS A 14 -7.01 14.51 12.99
CA LYS A 14 -7.65 15.43 13.93
C LYS A 14 -8.48 16.52 13.25
N ALA A 15 -8.21 16.80 11.98
CA ALA A 15 -8.93 17.81 11.22
C ALA A 15 -10.42 17.49 11.14
N ASP A 16 -11.26 18.49 11.34
CA ASP A 16 -12.70 18.37 11.15
C ASP A 16 -13.04 18.25 9.64
N PRO A 17 -14.26 17.80 9.29
CA PRO A 17 -14.64 17.59 7.90
C PRO A 17 -14.52 18.82 6.98
N LEU A 18 -14.73 20.03 7.49
CA LEU A 18 -14.62 21.26 6.68
C LEU A 18 -13.16 21.56 6.39
N SER A 19 -12.31 21.58 7.42
CA SER A 19 -10.87 21.77 7.28
C SER A 19 -10.25 20.72 6.35
N ARG A 20 -10.66 19.46 6.50
CA ARG A 20 -10.21 18.37 5.60
C ARG A 20 -10.61 18.63 4.16
N LYS A 21 -11.84 19.07 3.90
CA LYS A 21 -12.31 19.39 2.55
C LYS A 21 -11.54 20.55 1.93
N GLU A 22 -11.24 21.59 2.70
CA GLU A 22 -10.43 22.73 2.25
C GLU A 22 -9.00 22.30 1.89
N LEU A 23 -8.38 21.44 2.72
CA LEU A 23 -7.07 20.85 2.42
C LEU A 23 -7.12 20.03 1.13
N LEU A 24 -8.14 19.18 0.93
CA LEU A 24 -8.28 18.39 -0.30
C LEU A 24 -8.44 19.28 -1.54
N LEU A 25 -9.26 20.32 -1.47
CA LEU A 25 -9.42 21.26 -2.58
C LEU A 25 -8.12 22.01 -2.89
N SER A 26 -7.29 22.27 -1.88
CA SER A 26 -6.00 22.94 -2.08
C SER A 26 -4.94 22.07 -2.78
N LEU A 27 -5.19 20.76 -2.94
CA LEU A 27 -4.34 19.84 -3.71
C LEU A 27 -4.68 19.81 -5.20
N GLU A 28 -5.75 20.49 -5.64
CA GLU A 28 -5.95 20.70 -7.08
C GLU A 28 -4.80 21.55 -7.65
N GLY A 29 -4.23 21.15 -8.79
CA GLY A 29 -3.03 21.80 -9.33
C GLY A 29 -1.72 21.33 -8.70
N TYR A 30 -1.72 20.31 -7.83
CA TYR A 30 -0.53 19.84 -7.11
C TYR A 30 0.62 19.51 -8.07
N LYS A 31 1.80 20.09 -7.81
CA LYS A 31 3.00 20.01 -8.67
C LYS A 31 2.78 20.40 -10.15
N GLY A 32 1.76 21.20 -10.45
CA GLY A 32 1.45 21.66 -11.81
C GLY A 32 0.56 20.70 -12.61
N HIS A 33 0.09 19.62 -11.99
CA HIS A 33 -0.85 18.66 -12.59
C HIS A 33 -2.29 19.11 -12.40
N ASP A 34 -3.14 18.90 -13.41
CA ASP A 34 -4.57 19.27 -13.36
C ASP A 34 -5.42 18.26 -12.58
N PHE A 35 -4.96 17.86 -11.39
CA PHE A 35 -5.76 17.03 -10.49
C PHE A 35 -7.08 17.71 -10.15
N LYS A 36 -8.19 16.99 -10.30
CA LYS A 36 -9.54 17.42 -9.90
C LYS A 36 -10.06 16.56 -8.78
N LEU A 37 -10.51 17.16 -7.69
CA LEU A 37 -11.12 16.41 -6.60
C LEU A 37 -12.47 15.86 -7.08
N LYS A 38 -12.54 14.54 -7.28
CA LYS A 38 -13.73 13.83 -7.75
C LYS A 38 -14.69 13.55 -6.60
N THR A 39 -14.18 13.04 -5.48
CA THR A 39 -14.99 12.73 -4.30
C THR A 39 -14.14 12.65 -3.03
N VAL A 40 -14.80 12.71 -1.87
CA VAL A 40 -14.21 12.40 -0.57
C VAL A 40 -14.83 11.09 -0.10
N GLN A 41 -14.00 10.10 0.20
CA GLN A 41 -14.43 8.75 0.56
C GLN A 41 -13.81 8.32 1.89
N THR A 42 -14.56 7.57 2.68
CA THR A 42 -14.06 6.88 3.88
C THR A 42 -13.83 5.41 3.58
N PHE A 43 -12.65 4.92 3.93
CA PHE A 43 -12.25 3.53 3.86
C PHE A 43 -12.17 2.96 5.26
N ASN A 44 -12.69 1.76 5.45
CA ASN A 44 -12.73 1.09 6.74
C ASN A 44 -11.80 -0.10 6.71
N SER A 45 -10.91 -0.18 7.69
CA SER A 45 -10.16 -1.38 8.04
C SER A 45 -10.61 -1.88 9.40
N ASN A 46 -10.21 -3.09 9.78
CA ASN A 46 -10.51 -3.66 11.11
C ASN A 46 -10.00 -2.78 12.26
N GLN A 47 -9.03 -1.88 12.00
CA GLN A 47 -8.39 -1.06 13.02
C GLN A 47 -8.76 0.43 12.97
N LYS A 48 -9.06 0.98 11.79
CA LYS A 48 -9.32 2.42 11.62
C LYS A 48 -10.18 2.74 10.40
N GLU A 49 -10.98 3.80 10.55
CA GLU A 49 -11.59 4.52 9.42
C GLU A 49 -10.62 5.58 8.92
N PHE A 50 -10.51 5.73 7.61
CA PHE A 50 -9.66 6.72 6.97
C PHE A 50 -10.42 7.45 5.88
N THR A 51 -10.65 8.75 6.07
CA THR A 51 -11.30 9.61 5.09
C THR A 51 -10.26 10.36 4.27
N THR A 52 -10.34 10.27 2.95
CA THR A 52 -9.45 10.98 2.03
C THR A 52 -10.13 11.38 0.71
N GLY A 53 -9.44 12.18 -0.09
CA GLY A 53 -9.87 12.61 -1.41
C GLY A 53 -9.41 11.67 -2.51
N ILE A 54 -10.32 11.42 -3.44
CA ILE A 54 -10.05 10.76 -4.72
C ILE A 54 -10.04 11.85 -5.80
N TYR A 55 -8.95 11.89 -6.55
CA TYR A 55 -8.69 12.84 -7.62
C TYR A 55 -8.73 12.14 -8.97
N GLU A 56 -9.15 12.88 -9.99
CA GLU A 56 -9.04 12.46 -11.39
C GLU A 56 -7.91 13.22 -12.07
N LEU A 57 -7.12 12.51 -12.87
CA LEU A 57 -6.16 13.08 -13.81
C LEU A 57 -6.00 12.16 -15.02
N GLY A 58 -6.33 12.67 -16.21
CA GLY A 58 -6.16 11.91 -17.46
C GLY A 58 -7.04 10.66 -17.55
N GLY A 59 -8.20 10.63 -16.88
CA GLY A 59 -9.10 9.47 -16.82
C GLY A 59 -8.79 8.48 -15.70
N GLU A 60 -7.74 8.74 -14.91
CA GLU A 60 -7.21 7.83 -13.91
C GLU A 60 -7.42 8.39 -12.50
N GLU A 61 -7.56 7.50 -11.52
CA GLU A 61 -7.83 7.89 -10.13
C GLU A 61 -6.56 7.93 -9.28
N TYR A 62 -6.44 8.98 -8.48
CA TYR A 62 -5.37 9.18 -7.52
C TYR A 62 -5.96 9.44 -6.14
N LEU A 63 -5.25 9.03 -5.11
CA LEU A 63 -5.67 9.13 -3.73
C LEU A 63 -4.66 9.98 -2.95
N PHE A 64 -5.16 10.86 -2.09
CA PHE A 64 -4.28 11.56 -1.16
C PHE A 64 -3.90 10.66 0.02
N VAL A 65 -2.59 10.51 0.24
CA VAL A 65 -2.02 9.88 1.44
C VAL A 65 -1.24 10.94 2.21
N PRO A 66 -1.57 11.21 3.47
CA PRO A 66 -0.83 12.17 4.28
C PRO A 66 0.58 11.66 4.58
N GLY A 67 1.51 12.59 4.80
CA GLY A 67 2.86 12.25 5.23
C GLY A 67 2.87 11.77 6.68
N ASN A 68 3.89 11.02 7.09
CA ASN A 68 4.00 10.57 8.48
C ASN A 68 5.45 10.24 8.84
N ARG A 69 5.77 10.27 10.13
CA ARG A 69 7.00 9.65 10.66
C ARG A 69 6.62 8.29 11.22
N VAL A 70 7.12 7.24 10.59
CA VAL A 70 6.73 5.85 10.86
C VAL A 70 7.92 4.98 11.15
N VAL A 71 7.65 3.84 11.78
CA VAL A 71 8.59 2.73 11.90
C VAL A 71 8.20 1.71 10.83
N LEU A 72 9.13 1.40 9.94
CA LEU A 72 9.02 0.40 8.89
C LEU A 72 9.95 -0.77 9.21
N GLY A 73 9.77 -1.89 8.53
CA GLY A 73 10.52 -3.12 8.67
C GLY A 73 9.84 -4.16 9.56
N TRP A 74 10.44 -5.34 9.60
CA TRP A 74 9.98 -6.47 10.39
C TRP A 74 11.15 -7.08 11.16
N ASP A 75 10.88 -7.60 12.36
CA ASP A 75 11.88 -8.29 13.20
C ASP A 75 11.30 -9.55 13.82
N GLU A 76 10.14 -9.47 14.47
CA GLU A 76 9.53 -10.63 15.10
C GLU A 76 8.04 -10.75 14.81
N ALA A 77 7.56 -11.99 14.79
CA ALA A 77 6.16 -12.27 14.57
C ALA A 77 5.33 -11.83 15.77
N ASN A 78 4.22 -11.16 15.49
CA ASN A 78 3.17 -10.94 16.47
C ASN A 78 2.25 -12.19 16.59
N PRO A 79 1.33 -12.26 17.58
CA PRO A 79 0.48 -13.43 17.78
C PRO A 79 -0.40 -13.83 16.58
N VAL A 80 -0.73 -12.88 15.69
CA VAL A 80 -1.51 -13.17 14.47
C VAL A 80 -0.62 -13.86 13.42
N GLU A 81 0.67 -13.56 13.42
CA GLU A 81 1.67 -14.06 12.47
C GLU A 81 2.26 -15.41 12.89
N GLU A 82 2.05 -15.87 14.12
CA GLU A 82 2.51 -17.20 14.56
C GLU A 82 1.97 -18.32 13.66
N ALA A 83 0.72 -18.21 13.22
CA ALA A 83 0.13 -19.17 12.27
C ALA A 83 0.82 -19.15 10.90
N VAL A 84 1.27 -17.97 10.46
CA VAL A 84 2.03 -17.80 9.22
C VAL A 84 3.42 -18.41 9.36
N LEU A 85 4.13 -18.13 10.46
CA LEU A 85 5.44 -18.72 10.72
C LEU A 85 5.37 -20.25 10.73
N ALA A 86 4.35 -20.83 11.38
CA ALA A 86 4.16 -22.27 11.41
C ALA A 86 3.91 -22.86 10.01
N ALA A 87 3.07 -22.20 9.20
CA ALA A 87 2.83 -22.64 7.83
C ALA A 87 4.08 -22.53 6.96
N LEU A 88 4.84 -21.44 7.08
CA LEU A 88 6.10 -21.26 6.36
C LEU A 88 7.14 -22.30 6.79
N GLN A 89 7.26 -22.59 8.09
CA GLN A 89 8.17 -23.61 8.59
C GLN A 89 7.84 -24.98 8.00
N TYR A 90 6.55 -25.35 7.96
CA TYR A 90 6.12 -26.61 7.37
C TYR A 90 6.54 -26.74 5.90
N GLU A 91 6.35 -25.69 5.09
CA GLU A 91 6.78 -25.69 3.68
C GLU A 91 8.31 -25.75 3.54
N MET A 92 9.05 -25.04 4.41
CA MET A 92 10.51 -25.08 4.44
C MET A 92 11.05 -26.47 4.79
N ASP A 93 10.43 -27.14 5.76
CA ASP A 93 10.79 -28.51 6.16
C ASP A 93 10.58 -29.50 4.99
N ILE A 94 9.48 -29.36 4.24
CA ILE A 94 9.21 -30.16 3.03
C ILE A 94 10.27 -29.89 1.95
N ALA A 95 10.63 -28.61 1.76
CA ALA A 95 11.66 -28.21 0.81
C ALA A 95 13.08 -28.59 1.26
N GLY A 96 13.25 -29.08 2.50
CA GLY A 96 14.54 -29.46 3.07
C GLY A 96 15.44 -28.26 3.38
N ILE A 97 14.86 -27.09 3.64
CA ILE A 97 15.59 -25.87 4.00
C ILE A 97 15.91 -25.93 5.50
N PRO A 98 17.18 -26.07 5.92
CA PRO A 98 17.55 -26.28 7.32
C PRO A 98 17.68 -24.96 8.08
N MET A 99 16.62 -24.15 8.09
CA MET A 99 16.57 -22.83 8.72
C MET A 99 15.21 -22.63 9.39
N GLN A 100 15.19 -21.85 10.48
CA GLN A 100 13.92 -21.47 11.11
C GLN A 100 13.21 -20.41 10.27
N ALA A 101 11.89 -20.50 10.13
CA ALA A 101 11.08 -19.57 9.36
C ALA A 101 11.28 -18.11 9.82
N GLN A 102 11.44 -17.89 11.13
CA GLN A 102 11.72 -16.55 11.66
C GLN A 102 13.10 -16.02 11.24
N GLU A 103 14.13 -16.87 11.23
CA GLU A 103 15.47 -16.49 10.75
C GLU A 103 15.44 -16.17 9.26
N TYR A 104 14.75 -17.00 8.49
CA TYR A 104 14.54 -16.76 7.06
C TYR A 104 13.84 -15.42 6.81
N LEU A 105 12.74 -15.13 7.52
CA LEU A 105 12.04 -13.86 7.39
C LEU A 105 12.91 -12.67 7.78
N LYS A 106 13.77 -12.78 8.80
CA LYS A 106 14.73 -11.72 9.14
C LYS A 106 15.74 -11.44 8.02
N GLU A 107 16.10 -12.44 7.22
CA GLU A 107 17.02 -12.27 6.09
C GLU A 107 16.35 -11.62 4.88
N VAL A 108 15.06 -11.89 4.64
CA VAL A 108 14.34 -11.40 3.45
C VAL A 108 13.52 -10.13 3.67
N CYS A 109 13.13 -9.84 4.91
CA CYS A 109 12.40 -8.62 5.26
C CYS A 109 13.36 -7.45 5.54
N SER A 110 12.89 -6.24 5.29
CA SER A 110 13.64 -5.03 5.62
C SER A 110 13.76 -4.88 7.15
N PRO A 111 14.92 -4.45 7.68
CA PRO A 111 15.10 -4.28 9.12
C PRO A 111 14.28 -3.10 9.63
N ILE A 112 13.97 -3.14 10.93
CA ILE A 112 13.25 -2.06 11.62
C ILE A 112 14.03 -0.74 11.51
N ARG A 113 13.36 0.32 11.04
CA ARG A 113 13.93 1.66 10.85
C ARG A 113 12.87 2.75 10.97
N GLU A 114 13.28 3.94 11.42
CA GLU A 114 12.43 5.13 11.40
C GLU A 114 12.56 5.87 10.06
N VAL A 115 11.44 6.25 9.47
CA VAL A 115 11.39 6.94 8.18
C VAL A 115 10.41 8.12 8.24
N GLU A 116 10.74 9.20 7.54
CA GLU A 116 9.83 10.32 7.29
C GLU A 116 9.26 10.22 5.87
N ILE A 117 7.96 9.93 5.77
CA ILE A 117 7.23 9.85 4.52
C ILE A 117 6.58 11.19 4.22
N SER A 118 6.77 11.69 3.01
CA SER A 118 6.13 12.94 2.56
C SER A 118 4.67 12.72 2.13
N PRO A 119 3.79 13.73 2.29
CA PRO A 119 2.43 13.65 1.75
C PRO A 119 2.44 13.56 0.23
N MET A 120 1.56 12.73 -0.33
CA MET A 120 1.58 12.36 -1.73
C MET A 120 0.18 12.13 -2.30
N LEU A 121 0.06 12.33 -3.62
CA LEU A 121 -1.05 11.80 -4.43
C LEU A 121 -0.54 10.54 -5.11
N VAL A 122 -1.18 9.42 -4.81
CA VAL A 122 -0.77 8.09 -5.26
C VAL A 122 -1.80 7.56 -6.22
N GLU A 123 -1.37 6.96 -7.32
CA GLU A 123 -2.30 6.30 -8.21
C GLU A 123 -3.05 5.18 -7.47
N ARG A 124 -4.37 5.18 -7.56
CA ARG A 124 -5.23 4.32 -6.75
C ARG A 124 -5.20 2.86 -7.21
N ASN A 125 -5.09 2.63 -8.52
CA ASN A 125 -5.24 1.33 -9.14
C ASN A 125 -3.91 0.83 -9.69
N VAL A 126 -3.66 -0.47 -9.59
CA VAL A 126 -2.50 -1.09 -10.25
C VAL A 126 -2.68 -1.02 -11.77
N ARG A 127 -1.63 -0.60 -12.48
CA ARG A 127 -1.55 -0.68 -13.94
C ARG A 127 -0.58 -1.76 -14.38
N LEU A 128 -0.98 -2.48 -15.43
CA LEU A 128 -0.06 -3.31 -16.19
C LEU A 128 0.74 -2.41 -17.12
N MET A 129 2.07 -2.48 -16.98
CA MET A 129 2.98 -1.78 -17.86
C MET A 129 3.12 -2.58 -19.15
N ASN A 130 2.35 -2.20 -20.17
CA ASN A 130 2.46 -2.80 -21.49
C ASN A 130 3.65 -2.17 -22.23
N SER A 131 4.57 -3.01 -22.70
CA SER A 131 5.64 -2.57 -23.60
C SER A 131 5.28 -2.94 -25.04
N TYR A 132 5.69 -2.12 -26.02
CA TYR A 132 5.59 -2.45 -27.45
C TYR A 132 6.52 -3.62 -27.86
N SER A 133 7.39 -4.07 -26.95
CA SER A 133 8.26 -5.22 -27.09
C SER A 133 7.87 -6.33 -26.11
N THR A 134 8.44 -7.52 -26.25
CA THR A 134 8.22 -8.64 -25.31
C THR A 134 8.81 -8.40 -23.90
N TRP A 135 9.59 -7.32 -23.69
CA TRP A 135 10.30 -7.05 -22.44
C TRP A 135 10.06 -5.62 -21.95
N VAL A 136 9.78 -5.45 -20.66
CA VAL A 136 9.69 -4.13 -20.03
C VAL A 136 11.07 -3.70 -19.56
N ASN A 137 11.55 -2.54 -20.01
CA ASN A 137 12.79 -1.95 -19.53
C ASN A 137 12.51 -0.99 -18.36
N TYR A 138 12.93 -1.37 -17.16
CA TYR A 138 12.71 -0.60 -15.93
C TYR A 138 13.18 0.86 -16.01
N ASN A 139 14.34 1.10 -16.63
CA ASN A 139 14.90 2.46 -16.73
C ASN A 139 14.12 3.34 -17.70
N GLU A 140 13.56 2.76 -18.76
CA GLU A 140 12.70 3.49 -19.71
C GLU A 140 11.39 3.89 -19.03
N VAL A 141 10.80 2.97 -18.25
CA VAL A 141 9.58 3.24 -17.47
C VAL A 141 9.79 4.39 -16.48
N ILE A 142 10.90 4.39 -15.72
CA ILE A 142 11.21 5.50 -14.81
C ILE A 142 11.32 6.81 -15.59
N ARG A 143 12.07 6.81 -16.69
CA ARG A 143 12.27 8.02 -17.50
C ARG A 143 10.95 8.57 -18.03
N ASP A 144 10.05 7.70 -18.45
CA ASP A 144 8.74 8.08 -18.96
C ASP A 144 7.87 8.69 -17.85
N PHE A 145 7.92 8.18 -16.62
CA PHE A 145 7.25 8.80 -15.48
C PHE A 145 7.85 10.16 -15.11
N ASP A 146 9.18 10.26 -15.06
CA ASP A 146 9.88 11.52 -14.77
C ASP A 146 9.51 12.61 -15.79
N GLN A 147 9.45 12.26 -17.08
CA GLN A 147 9.03 13.17 -18.15
C GLN A 147 7.57 13.65 -17.99
N GLN A 148 6.73 12.81 -17.41
CA GLN A 148 5.35 13.14 -17.09
C GLN A 148 5.22 13.84 -15.73
N GLY A 149 6.31 14.13 -15.02
CA GLY A 149 6.26 14.78 -13.71
C GLY A 149 5.74 13.89 -12.57
N PHE A 150 5.82 12.57 -12.75
CA PHE A 150 5.59 11.54 -11.74
C PHE A 150 6.90 10.92 -11.32
N SER A 151 6.88 10.22 -10.19
CA SER A 151 7.98 9.39 -9.73
C SER A 151 7.45 8.03 -9.32
N MET A 152 8.27 7.00 -9.49
CA MET A 152 8.04 5.74 -8.80
C MET A 152 8.13 5.96 -7.29
N VAL A 153 7.32 5.22 -6.53
CA VAL A 153 7.45 5.18 -5.07
C VAL A 153 8.79 4.54 -4.71
N THR A 154 9.44 5.07 -3.69
CA THR A 154 10.61 4.44 -3.06
C THR A 154 10.21 3.17 -2.32
N GLU A 155 11.18 2.35 -1.90
CA GLU A 155 10.90 1.15 -1.09
C GLU A 155 10.17 1.50 0.21
N ASP A 156 10.58 2.58 0.88
CA ASP A 156 9.93 3.04 2.12
C ASP A 156 8.49 3.51 1.87
N GLU A 157 8.25 4.26 0.79
CA GLU A 157 6.91 4.71 0.42
C GLU A 157 6.04 3.53 0.01
N TRP A 158 6.56 2.57 -0.73
CA TRP A 158 5.85 1.35 -1.10
C TRP A 158 5.44 0.55 0.15
N GLU A 159 6.37 0.34 1.08
CA GLU A 159 6.11 -0.37 2.33
C GLU A 159 5.07 0.37 3.19
N TYR A 160 5.14 1.70 3.26
CA TYR A 160 4.13 2.52 3.93
C TYR A 160 2.74 2.41 3.30
N LEU A 161 2.67 2.49 1.96
CA LEU A 161 1.43 2.47 1.20
C LEU A 161 0.75 1.10 1.26
N CYS A 162 1.50 0.02 1.06
CA CYS A 162 0.99 -1.35 1.16
C CYS A 162 0.70 -1.75 2.61
N GLY A 163 1.54 -1.25 3.53
CA GLY A 163 1.50 -1.53 4.96
C GLY A 163 0.33 -0.88 5.71
N ALA A 164 -0.11 0.28 5.24
CA ALA A 164 -1.15 1.09 5.87
C ALA A 164 -0.97 1.32 7.40
N GLU A 165 0.28 1.39 7.85
CA GLU A 165 0.75 1.53 9.24
C GLU A 165 0.54 0.31 10.16
N LEU A 166 0.30 -0.88 9.59
CA LEU A 166 0.04 -2.09 10.41
C LEU A 166 1.31 -2.71 11.00
N GLY A 167 2.50 -2.39 10.48
CA GLY A 167 3.77 -2.91 10.98
C GLY A 167 3.85 -4.44 11.03
N ALA A 168 3.06 -5.09 10.16
CA ALA A 168 2.84 -6.53 10.13
C ALA A 168 3.29 -7.09 8.78
N LEU A 169 3.74 -8.34 8.78
CA LEU A 169 4.17 -9.11 7.60
C LEU A 169 3.08 -9.11 6.51
N PHE A 170 1.81 -9.09 6.91
CA PHE A 170 0.68 -8.85 6.03
C PHE A 170 -0.19 -7.72 6.54
N SER A 171 -0.40 -6.74 5.67
CA SER A 171 -1.15 -5.51 5.99
C SER A 171 -2.57 -5.49 5.41
N LEU A 172 -3.05 -6.65 4.98
CA LEU A 172 -4.45 -6.86 4.62
C LEU A 172 -5.23 -7.24 5.88
N PRO A 173 -6.54 -6.96 5.98
CA PRO A 173 -7.40 -7.43 7.07
C PRO A 173 -7.56 -8.96 6.98
N MET A 174 -6.52 -9.67 7.42
CA MET A 174 -6.31 -11.09 7.16
C MET A 174 -6.71 -11.98 8.33
N ASP A 175 -7.18 -11.41 9.44
CA ASP A 175 -7.39 -12.11 10.71
C ASP A 175 -8.26 -13.36 10.58
N SER A 176 -9.25 -13.36 9.67
CA SER A 176 -10.11 -14.53 9.41
C SER A 176 -9.63 -15.46 8.28
N TRP A 177 -8.71 -14.99 7.44
CA TRP A 177 -8.28 -15.70 6.22
C TRP A 177 -6.87 -16.27 6.32
N ILE A 178 -5.97 -15.67 7.12
CA ILE A 178 -4.64 -16.22 7.40
C ILE A 178 -4.77 -17.67 7.84
N HIS A 179 -5.69 -17.96 8.77
CA HIS A 179 -5.90 -19.32 9.23
C HIS A 179 -6.32 -20.26 8.09
N LYS A 180 -7.22 -19.83 7.20
CA LYS A 180 -7.68 -20.66 6.05
C LYS A 180 -6.59 -20.88 5.01
N ILE A 181 -5.74 -19.87 4.78
CA ILE A 181 -4.61 -19.98 3.85
C ILE A 181 -3.55 -20.91 4.45
N CYS A 182 -3.20 -20.69 5.71
CA CYS A 182 -2.23 -21.50 6.44
C CYS A 182 -2.70 -22.95 6.65
N SER A 183 -4.01 -23.18 6.78
CA SER A 183 -4.60 -24.53 6.87
C SER A 183 -4.86 -25.18 5.51
N GLN A 184 -4.46 -24.53 4.41
CA GLN A 184 -4.69 -25.00 3.03
C GLN A 184 -6.19 -25.18 2.66
N GLU A 185 -7.11 -24.59 3.44
CA GLU A 185 -8.54 -24.55 3.14
C GLU A 185 -8.86 -23.56 2.01
N SER A 186 -7.96 -22.61 1.76
CA SER A 186 -8.09 -21.65 0.67
C SER A 186 -6.72 -21.21 0.14
N TYR A 187 -6.67 -20.80 -1.12
CA TYR A 187 -5.48 -20.17 -1.70
C TYR A 187 -5.63 -18.65 -1.65
N PHE A 188 -4.52 -17.93 -1.45
CA PHE A 188 -4.50 -16.45 -1.49
C PHE A 188 -5.22 -15.91 -2.75
N TRP A 189 -4.94 -16.52 -3.90
CA TRP A 189 -5.53 -16.19 -5.21
C TRP A 189 -7.03 -16.40 -5.31
N ASN A 190 -7.67 -17.10 -4.37
CA ASN A 190 -9.12 -17.32 -4.35
C ASN A 190 -9.81 -16.42 -3.31
N THR A 191 -9.06 -15.59 -2.58
CA THR A 191 -9.60 -14.80 -1.48
C THR A 191 -10.10 -13.44 -1.98
N PRO A 192 -11.39 -13.10 -1.83
CA PRO A 192 -11.94 -11.81 -2.28
C PRO A 192 -11.31 -10.59 -1.61
N VAL A 193 -10.69 -10.77 -0.43
CA VAL A 193 -9.99 -9.71 0.31
C VAL A 193 -8.76 -9.18 -0.45
N ALA A 194 -8.10 -9.99 -1.28
CA ALA A 194 -6.93 -9.53 -2.04
C ALA A 194 -7.26 -8.44 -3.08
N GLU A 195 -8.52 -8.38 -3.54
CA GLU A 195 -8.99 -7.38 -4.51
C GLU A 195 -9.63 -6.16 -3.84
N GLN A 196 -9.80 -6.17 -2.51
CA GLN A 196 -10.33 -5.02 -1.80
C GLN A 196 -9.26 -3.96 -1.63
N PRO A 197 -9.64 -2.67 -1.65
CA PRO A 197 -8.70 -1.61 -1.29
C PRO A 197 -8.18 -1.81 0.14
N ASN A 198 -6.92 -1.43 0.37
CA ASN A 198 -6.33 -1.41 1.71
C ASN A 198 -6.94 -0.28 2.57
N ALA A 199 -6.42 -0.07 3.80
CA ALA A 199 -6.96 0.94 4.71
C ALA A 199 -6.83 2.38 4.19
N TYR A 200 -5.94 2.65 3.23
CA TYR A 200 -5.86 3.94 2.55
C TYR A 200 -6.80 4.04 1.34
N GLY A 201 -7.36 2.94 0.85
CA GLY A 201 -8.19 2.92 -0.35
C GLY A 201 -7.44 2.61 -1.65
N LEU A 202 -6.18 2.17 -1.54
CA LEU A 202 -5.35 1.72 -2.67
C LEU A 202 -5.64 0.26 -3.01
N GLN A 203 -5.68 -0.08 -4.31
CA GLN A 203 -5.73 -1.47 -4.74
C GLN A 203 -4.32 -2.03 -4.81
N ASN A 204 -4.00 -3.02 -3.97
CA ASN A 204 -2.68 -3.67 -3.98
C ASN A 204 -2.59 -4.75 -5.08
N PHE A 205 -3.71 -5.37 -5.44
CA PHE A 205 -3.78 -6.42 -6.44
C PHE A 205 -5.02 -6.25 -7.31
N LYS A 206 -4.89 -6.59 -8.59
CA LYS A 206 -6.00 -6.72 -9.52
C LYS A 206 -5.83 -8.04 -10.26
N ARG A 207 -6.80 -8.96 -10.15
CA ARG A 207 -6.79 -10.15 -11.00
C ARG A 207 -6.98 -9.71 -12.44
N GLU A 208 -6.17 -10.27 -13.33
CA GLU A 208 -6.54 -10.27 -14.74
C GLU A 208 -7.85 -11.05 -14.86
N SER A 209 -8.86 -10.47 -15.53
CA SER A 209 -9.99 -11.29 -15.96
C SER A 209 -9.41 -12.45 -16.76
N PRO A 210 -9.79 -13.71 -16.48
CA PRO A 210 -9.36 -14.80 -17.34
C PRO A 210 -9.77 -14.41 -18.76
N LEU A 211 -8.79 -14.33 -19.66
CA LEU A 211 -9.06 -14.20 -21.09
C LEU A 211 -10.09 -15.28 -21.43
N LEU A 212 -11.30 -14.84 -21.79
CA LEU A 212 -12.38 -15.70 -22.30
C LEU A 212 -11.92 -16.39 -23.59
#